data_AF-A0A7S1USY6-F1
#
_entry.id   AF-A0A7S1USY6-F1
#
_cell.length_a   1.000
_cell.length_b   1.000
_cell.length_c   1.000
_cell.angle_alpha   90.00
_cell.angle_beta   90.00
_cell.angle_gamma   90.00
#
_symmetry.space_group_name_H-M   'P 1'
#
loop_
_entity.id
_entity.type
_entity.pdbx_description
1 polymer ?
#
loop_
_entity_poly.entity_id
_entity_poly.type
_entity_poly.pdbx_seq_one_letter_code
_entity_poly.pdbx_strand_id
1 'polypeptide(L)'
;PAREQRYMRAQSVASGGTDVVGMDKMNQAVFEINPKHPIVKDLDAMVKAPGGKENKETEDFALLMYDVAGMTSGYEVKDPAAFAKRVIKMMNPNAVTEETEFVEEVDE
;
A
#
# COMPACT_ATOMS: atom_id res chain seq x y z
N PRO A 1 8.72 10.73 12.04
CA PRO A 1 9.31 9.44 11.60
C PRO A 1 9.47 9.30 10.07
N ALA A 2 8.40 9.38 9.27
CA ALA A 2 8.49 9.06 7.83
C ALA A 2 9.41 10.00 7.03
N ARG A 3 9.32 11.32 7.27
CA ARG A 3 10.20 12.32 6.62
C ARG A 3 11.66 12.19 7.02
N GLU A 4 11.92 11.85 8.29
CA GLU A 4 13.27 11.64 8.81
C GLU A 4 13.90 10.40 8.19
N GLN A 5 13.15 9.30 8.06
CA GLN A 5 13.61 8.08 7.38
C GLN A 5 13.97 8.36 5.91
N ARG A 6 13.15 9.14 5.19
CA ARG A 6 13.44 9.56 3.82
C ARG A 6 14.73 10.38 3.74
N TYR A 7 14.90 11.35 4.64
CA TYR A 7 16.10 12.20 4.67
C TYR A 7 17.36 11.40 4.98
N MET A 8 17.30 10.50 5.97
CA MET A 8 18.41 9.62 6.34
C MET A 8 18.78 8.66 5.22
N ARG A 9 17.79 8.06 4.52
CA ARG A 9 18.05 7.26 3.32
C ARG A 9 18.72 8.10 2.23
N ALA A 10 18.19 9.29 1.91
CA ALA A 10 18.75 10.18 0.90
C ALA A 10 20.21 10.60 1.22
N GLN A 11 20.52 10.84 2.49
CA GLN A 11 21.90 11.12 2.91
C GLN A 11 22.81 9.90 2.78
N SER A 12 22.34 8.71 3.21
CA SER A 12 23.13 7.48 3.17
C SER A 12 23.47 7.01 1.75
N VAL A 13 22.56 7.20 0.78
CA VAL A 13 22.84 6.92 -0.64
C VAL A 13 23.83 7.93 -1.22
N ALA A 14 23.77 9.19 -0.76
CA ALA A 14 24.70 10.23 -1.19
C ALA A 14 26.11 10.05 -0.58
N SER A 15 26.24 9.42 0.59
CA SER A 15 27.51 9.25 1.31
C SER A 15 28.22 7.91 1.07
N GLY A 16 27.76 7.05 0.16
CA GLY A 16 28.45 5.81 -0.20
C GLY A 16 27.97 4.53 0.51
N GLY A 17 26.79 4.55 1.14
CA GLY A 17 25.87 3.40 1.15
C GLY A 17 26.23 2.14 1.95
N THR A 18 26.63 2.25 3.23
CA THR A 18 26.92 1.04 4.05
C THR A 18 26.03 0.80 5.29
N ASP A 19 25.16 1.73 5.72
CA ASP A 19 24.43 1.58 7.01
C ASP A 19 22.88 1.54 6.94
N VAL A 20 22.26 1.42 5.76
CA VAL A 20 20.79 1.46 5.62
C VAL A 20 20.06 0.21 6.12
N VAL A 21 20.69 -0.97 6.03
CA VAL A 21 20.02 -2.26 6.29
C VAL A 21 19.70 -2.48 7.77
N GLY A 22 20.45 -1.85 8.68
CA GLY A 22 20.22 -1.90 10.13
C GLY A 22 19.22 -0.85 10.65
N MET A 23 19.07 0.26 9.92
CA MET A 23 18.29 1.42 10.37
C MET A 23 16.78 1.27 10.12
N ASP A 24 16.40 0.55 9.04
CA ASP A 24 15.00 0.22 8.72
C ASP A 24 14.32 -0.62 9.82
N LYS A 25 15.09 -1.40 10.60
CA LYS A 25 14.57 -2.22 11.70
C LYS A 25 14.41 -1.47 13.02
N MET A 26 15.00 -0.29 13.16
CA MET A 26 15.03 0.44 14.43
C MET A 26 13.77 1.25 14.69
N ASN A 27 12.88 1.40 13.70
CA ASN A 27 11.71 2.26 13.81
C ASN A 27 10.52 1.68 13.01
N GLN A 28 9.99 0.55 13.47
CA GLN A 28 8.79 -0.08 12.90
C GLN A 28 7.61 0.89 12.98
N ALA A 29 6.94 1.11 11.84
CA ALA A 29 5.74 1.94 11.80
C ALA A 29 4.58 1.22 12.52
N VAL A 30 3.89 1.96 13.39
CA VAL A 30 2.67 1.50 14.05
C VAL A 30 1.48 2.00 13.25
N PHE A 31 0.62 1.08 12.82
CA PHE A 31 -0.61 1.42 12.09
C PHE A 31 -1.75 1.61 13.09
N GLU A 32 -2.02 2.85 13.46
CA GLU A 32 -3.12 3.20 14.36
C GLU A 32 -4.44 3.34 13.59
N ILE A 33 -5.51 2.76 14.13
CA ILE A 33 -6.85 2.80 13.54
C ILE A 33 -7.83 3.55 14.44
N ASN A 34 -8.79 4.25 13.84
CA ASN A 34 -9.91 4.88 14.54
C ASN A 34 -11.16 3.98 14.48
N PRO A 35 -11.58 3.31 15.57
CA PRO A 35 -12.72 2.40 15.57
C PRO A 35 -14.07 3.06 15.26
N LYS A 36 -14.17 4.38 15.39
CA LYS A 36 -15.41 5.12 15.10
C LYS A 36 -15.57 5.46 13.62
N HIS A 37 -14.49 5.39 12.84
CA HIS A 37 -14.50 5.76 11.43
C HIS A 37 -15.32 4.74 10.61
N PRO A 38 -16.19 5.19 9.67
CA PRO A 38 -17.04 4.29 8.89
C PRO A 38 -16.26 3.20 8.15
N ILE A 39 -15.17 3.57 7.46
CA ILE A 39 -14.30 2.61 6.74
C ILE A 39 -13.76 1.48 7.63
N VAL A 40 -13.42 1.78 8.90
CA VAL A 40 -12.91 0.77 9.83
C VAL A 40 -14.02 -0.18 10.27
N LYS A 41 -15.25 0.33 10.42
CA LYS A 41 -16.43 -0.50 10.71
C LYS A 41 -16.81 -1.38 9.53
N ASP A 42 -16.69 -0.86 8.32
CA ASP A 42 -16.95 -1.63 7.10
C ASP A 42 -15.97 -2.80 7.00
N LEU A 43 -14.68 -2.55 7.23
CA LEU A 43 -13.67 -3.62 7.29
C LEU A 43 -13.97 -4.65 8.40
N ASP A 44 -14.35 -4.20 9.59
CA ASP A 44 -14.74 -5.10 10.69
C ASP A 44 -15.94 -5.98 10.31
N ALA A 45 -16.93 -5.43 9.61
CA ALA A 45 -18.08 -6.17 9.10
C ALA A 45 -17.66 -7.19 8.03
N MET A 46 -16.80 -6.80 7.08
CA MET A 46 -16.26 -7.70 6.04
C MET A 46 -15.51 -8.88 6.66
N VAL A 47 -14.68 -8.63 7.67
CA VAL A 47 -13.90 -9.67 8.37
C VAL A 47 -14.80 -10.63 9.16
N LYS A 48 -15.92 -10.14 9.72
CA LYS A 48 -16.87 -10.94 10.49
C LYS A 48 -17.85 -11.76 9.63
N ALA A 49 -17.95 -11.46 8.34
CA ALA A 49 -18.78 -12.24 7.42
C ALA A 49 -18.25 -13.69 7.29
N PRO A 50 -19.10 -14.67 6.95
CA PRO A 50 -18.66 -16.05 6.73
C PRO A 50 -17.60 -16.14 5.63
N GLY A 51 -16.42 -16.69 5.95
CA GLY A 51 -15.28 -16.75 5.03
C GLY A 51 -14.62 -15.39 4.75
N GLY A 52 -14.98 -14.34 5.51
CA GLY A 52 -14.53 -12.97 5.28
C GLY A 52 -13.04 -12.75 5.50
N LYS A 53 -12.40 -13.57 6.35
CA LYS A 53 -10.95 -13.52 6.59
C LYS A 53 -10.13 -14.06 5.44
N GLU A 54 -10.67 -15.04 4.73
CA GLU A 54 -10.07 -15.67 3.57
C GLU A 54 -10.51 -15.00 2.26
N ASN A 55 -11.45 -14.05 2.32
CA ASN A 55 -11.93 -13.33 1.16
C ASN A 55 -10.87 -12.31 0.68
N LYS A 56 -10.43 -12.50 -0.56
CA LYS A 56 -9.47 -11.61 -1.24
C LYS A 56 -9.94 -10.15 -1.31
N GLU A 57 -11.24 -9.89 -1.41
CA GLU A 57 -11.75 -8.51 -1.40
C GLU A 57 -11.56 -7.84 -0.04
N THR A 58 -11.71 -8.59 1.06
CA THR A 58 -11.45 -8.09 2.42
C THR A 58 -9.97 -7.78 2.62
N GLU A 59 -9.10 -8.65 2.11
CA GLU A 59 -7.65 -8.42 2.13
C GLU A 59 -7.26 -7.20 1.28
N ASP A 60 -7.77 -7.11 0.05
CA ASP A 60 -7.52 -5.98 -0.86
C ASP A 60 -7.97 -4.65 -0.21
N PHE A 61 -9.12 -4.64 0.47
CA PHE A 61 -9.62 -3.47 1.19
C PHE A 61 -8.69 -3.05 2.34
N ALA A 62 -8.24 -4.01 3.15
CA ALA A 62 -7.32 -3.75 4.26
C ALA A 62 -5.96 -3.23 3.76
N LEU A 63 -5.42 -3.81 2.68
CA LEU A 63 -4.18 -3.36 2.04
C LEU A 63 -4.30 -1.95 1.48
N LEU A 64 -5.44 -1.63 0.83
CA LEU A 64 -5.68 -0.29 0.30
C LEU A 64 -5.74 0.76 1.42
N MET A 65 -6.42 0.44 2.52
CA MET A 65 -6.47 1.31 3.70
C MET A 65 -5.05 1.53 4.28
N TYR A 66 -4.23 0.49 4.34
CA TYR A 66 -2.84 0.58 4.79
C TYR A 66 -1.97 1.45 3.86
N ASP A 67 -2.06 1.25 2.55
CA ASP A 67 -1.28 2.01 1.56
C ASP A 67 -1.64 3.51 1.59
N VAL A 68 -2.94 3.83 1.68
CA VAL A 68 -3.42 5.23 1.77
C VAL A 68 -2.93 5.89 3.05
N ALA A 69 -3.00 5.20 4.18
CA ALA A 69 -2.50 5.72 5.45
C ALA A 69 -0.97 5.92 5.44
N GLY A 70 -0.22 4.98 4.86
CA GLY A 70 1.22 5.10 4.67
C GLY A 70 1.58 6.31 3.82
N MET A 71 0.93 6.45 2.66
CA MET A 71 1.15 7.55 1.73
C MET A 71 0.85 8.92 2.36
N THR A 72 -0.30 9.07 3.01
CA THR A 72 -0.69 10.32 3.68
C THR A 72 0.22 10.66 4.87
N SER A 73 0.75 9.65 5.56
CA SER A 73 1.72 9.82 6.65
C SER A 73 3.14 10.12 6.14
N GLY A 74 3.36 10.12 4.82
CA GLY A 74 4.64 10.40 4.18
C GLY A 74 5.58 9.21 4.11
N TYR A 75 5.09 7.99 4.31
CA TYR A 75 5.82 6.76 3.98
C TYR A 75 5.74 6.49 2.49
N GLU A 76 6.73 5.74 1.98
CA GLU A 76 6.70 5.24 0.60
C GLU A 76 5.79 4.02 0.53
N VAL A 77 5.01 3.92 -0.53
CA VAL A 77 4.24 2.70 -0.83
C VAL A 77 5.25 1.61 -1.19
N LYS A 78 5.22 0.51 -0.44
CA LYS A 78 6.22 -0.57 -0.58
C LYS A 78 6.15 -1.26 -1.94
N ASP A 79 4.93 -1.42 -2.47
CA ASP A 79 4.67 -2.00 -3.79
C ASP A 79 3.65 -1.14 -4.55
N PRO A 80 4.12 -0.14 -5.32
CA PRO A 80 3.25 0.74 -6.10
C PRO A 80 2.44 -0.01 -7.17
N ALA A 81 2.97 -1.10 -7.73
CA ALA A 81 2.30 -1.86 -8.77
C ALA A 81 1.11 -2.63 -8.21
N ALA A 82 1.26 -3.26 -7.04
CA ALA A 82 0.15 -3.93 -6.35
C ALA A 82 -0.92 -2.93 -5.89
N PHE A 83 -0.52 -1.76 -5.41
CA PHE A 83 -1.46 -0.68 -5.07
C PHE A 83 -2.25 -0.21 -6.29
N ALA A 84 -1.58 0.06 -7.42
CA ALA A 84 -2.22 0.46 -8.67
C ALA A 84 -3.21 -0.61 -9.15
N LYS A 85 -2.85 -1.89 -9.10
CA LYS A 85 -3.76 -3.00 -9.44
C LYS A 85 -5.03 -3.00 -8.58
N ARG A 86 -4.91 -2.75 -7.27
CA ARG A 86 -6.08 -2.64 -6.37
C ARG A 86 -6.96 -1.43 -6.72
N VAL A 87 -6.37 -0.28 -7.02
CA VAL A 87 -7.12 0.92 -7.41
C VAL A 87 -7.84 0.72 -8.75
N ILE A 88 -7.17 0.15 -9.74
CA ILE A 88 -7.76 -0.15 -11.06
C ILE A 88 -8.91 -1.15 -10.92
N LYS A 89 -8.74 -2.19 -10.07
CA LYS A 89 -9.81 -3.14 -9.75
C LYS A 89 -11.06 -2.46 -9.17
N MET A 90 -10.89 -1.43 -8.34
CA MET A 90 -12.02 -0.65 -7.80
C MET A 90 -12.71 0.20 -8.88
N MET A 91 -11.96 0.74 -9.82
CA MET A 91 -12.51 1.55 -10.92
C MET A 91 -13.24 0.68 -11.96
N ASN A 92 -12.68 -0.49 -12.26
CA ASN A 92 -13.28 -1.46 -13.16
C ASN A 92 -12.96 -2.89 -12.67
N PRO A 93 -13.92 -3.57 -12.05
CA PRO A 93 -13.76 -4.95 -11.58
C PRO A 93 -13.36 -5.94 -12.68
N ASN A 94 -13.71 -5.65 -13.94
CA ASN A 94 -13.43 -6.49 -15.10
C ASN A 94 -12.10 -6.13 -15.81
N ALA A 95 -11.45 -5.02 -15.46
CA ALA A 95 -10.20 -4.61 -16.12
C ALA A 95 -9.00 -5.48 -15.72
N VAL A 96 -9.11 -6.26 -14.64
CA VAL A 96 -8.01 -7.09 -14.12
C VAL A 96 -8.11 -8.53 -14.64
N THR A 97 -9.22 -8.91 -15.27
CA THR A 97 -9.40 -10.25 -15.88
C THR A 97 -8.88 -10.33 -17.30
N GLU A 98 -8.74 -9.19 -17.98
CA GLU A 98 -7.94 -9.09 -19.19
C GLU A 98 -6.49 -8.94 -18.70
N GLU A 99 -5.62 -9.89 -19.04
CA GLU A 99 -4.19 -9.57 -19.13
C GLU A 99 -4.09 -8.49 -20.19
N THR A 100 -4.29 -7.23 -19.80
CA THR A 100 -4.14 -6.10 -20.71
C THR A 100 -2.67 -6.03 -21.05
N GLU A 101 -2.31 -6.70 -22.15
CA GLU A 101 -1.12 -6.43 -22.91
C GLU A 101 -1.06 -4.91 -23.08
N PHE A 102 0.01 -4.32 -22.56
CA PHE A 102 0.32 -2.92 -22.85
C PHE A 102 0.52 -2.83 -24.35
N VAL A 103 -0.52 -2.41 -25.08
CA VAL A 103 -0.36 -2.05 -26.48
C VAL A 103 0.45 -0.76 -26.45
N GLU A 104 1.76 -0.87 -26.67
CA GLU A 104 2.58 0.28 -27.07
C GLU A 104 1.98 0.80 -28.37
N GLU A 105 1.23 1.90 -28.25
CA GLU A 105 0.81 2.69 -29.40
C GLU A 105 2.09 3.33 -29.96
N VAL A 106 2.61 2.74 -31.04
CA VAL A 106 3.73 3.29 -31.81
C VAL A 106 3.17 4.45 -32.62
N ASP A 107 3.38 5.67 -32.14
CA ASP A 107 3.12 6.88 -32.92
C ASP A 107 4.03 6.89 -34.17
N GLU A 108 3.40 6.91 -35.35
CA GLU A 108 4.03 7.21 -36.65
C GLU A 108 4.30 8.72 -36.83
#